data_AF-A0A0L0WAN9-F1
#
_entry.id   AF-A0A0L0WAN9-F1
#
_cell.length_a   1.000
_cell.length_b   1.000
_cell.length_c   1.000
_cell.angle_alpha   90.00
_cell.angle_beta   90.00
_cell.angle_gamma   90.00
#
_symmetry.space_group_name_H-M   'P 1'
#
loop_
_entity.id
_entity.type
_entity.pdbx_description
1 polymer ?
#
loop_
_entity_poly.entity_id
_entity_poly.type
_entity_poly.pdbx_seq_one_letter_code
_entity_poly.pdbx_strand_id
1 'polypeptide(L)' 'MKVKEYMIPVYALLIRAERRTIEDVPEVYQVPVAEHMAEQIEEN' A
#
# COMPACT_ATOMS: atom_id res chain seq x y z
N MET A 1 10.41 -10.97 -7.65
CA MET A 1 9.37 -10.29 -8.46
C MET A 1 9.67 -8.80 -8.42
N LYS A 2 9.59 -8.06 -9.53
CA LYS A 2 9.85 -6.61 -9.52
C LYS A 2 8.59 -5.86 -9.09
N VAL A 3 8.72 -4.90 -8.17
CA VAL A 3 7.62 -4.00 -7.76
C VAL A 3 7.17 -3.20 -8.97
N LYS A 4 5.87 -3.25 -9.26
CA LYS A 4 5.21 -2.35 -10.20
C LYS A 4 4.68 -1.15 -9.43
N GLU A 5 5.31 0.01 -9.58
CA GLU A 5 5.02 1.21 -8.78
C GLU A 5 3.54 1.61 -8.79
N TYR A 6 2.86 1.46 -9.93
CA TYR A 6 1.42 1.77 -10.04
C TYR A 6 0.52 0.92 -9.11
N MET A 7 0.99 -0.23 -8.62
CA MET A 7 0.22 -1.08 -7.70
C MET A 7 0.26 -0.58 -6.26
N ILE A 8 1.24 0.25 -5.89
CA ILE A 8 1.38 0.80 -4.54
C ILE A 8 0.12 1.60 -4.16
N PRO A 9 -0.31 2.64 -4.92
CA PRO A 9 -1.53 3.38 -4.59
C PRO A 9 -2.80 2.51 -4.70
N VAL A 10 -2.81 1.49 -5.57
CA VAL A 10 -3.95 0.56 -5.69
C VAL A 10 -4.11 -0.28 -4.42
N TYR A 11 -3.01 -0.85 -3.91
CA TYR A 11 -3.04 -1.61 -2.67
C TYR A 11 -3.35 -0.72 -1.46
N ALA A 12 -2.79 0.48 -1.41
CA ALA A 12 -3.14 1.46 -0.38
C ALA A 12 -4.64 1.77 -0.39
N LEU A 13 -5.24 1.99 -1.56
CA LEU A 13 -6.68 2.20 -1.71
C LEU A 13 -7.49 0.99 -1.23
N LEU A 14 -7.09 -0.23 -1.58
CA LEU A 14 -7.77 -1.46 -1.17
C LEU A 14 -7.73 -1.68 0.35
N ILE A 15 -6.60 -1.34 0.99
CA ILE A 15 -6.44 -1.42 2.45
C ILE A 15 -7.30 -0.35 3.13
N ARG A 16 -7.27 0.90 2.65
CA ARG A 16 -8.12 1.98 3.17
C ARG A 16 -9.61 1.68 3.03
N ALA A 17 -10.00 0.92 2.01
CA ALA A 17 -11.37 0.47 1.79
C ALA A 17 -11.72 -0.81 2.56
N GLU A 18 -10.84 -1.28 3.45
CA GLU A 18 -10.98 -2.51 4.25
C GLU A 18 -11.25 -3.76 3.41
N ARG A 19 -10.81 -3.76 2.14
CA ARG A 19 -10.95 -4.90 1.21
C ARG A 19 -9.80 -5.89 1.30
N ARG A 20 -8.69 -5.48 1.92
CA ARG A 20 -7.48 -6.26 2.19
C ARG A 20 -6.81 -5.72 3.44
N THR A 21 -6.02 -6.54 4.13
CA THR A 21 -5.04 -6.06 5.10
C THR A 21 -3.66 -5.89 4.47
N ILE A 22 -2.72 -5.30 5.20
CA ILE A 22 -1.34 -5.15 4.74
C ILE A 22 -0.65 -6.52 4.61
N GLU A 23 -1.03 -7.49 5.43
CA GLU A 23 -0.52 -8.86 5.36
C GLU A 23 -1.05 -9.63 4.14
N ASP A 24 -2.21 -9.24 3.60
CA ASP A 24 -2.84 -9.86 2.42
C ASP A 24 -2.24 -9.41 1.08
N VAL A 25 -1.40 -8.37 1.08
CA VAL A 25 -0.70 -7.92 -0.13
C VAL A 25 0.66 -8.60 -0.25
N PRO A 26 1.17 -8.83 -1.48
CA PRO A 26 2.43 -9.54 -1.65
C PRO A 26 3.56 -8.83 -0.89
N GLU A 27 4.45 -9.59 -0.25
CA GLU A 27 5.50 -9.09 0.65
C GLU A 27 6.30 -7.90 0.09
N VAL A 28 6.63 -7.96 -1.21
CA VAL A 28 7.37 -6.88 -1.91
C VAL A 28 6.63 -5.53 -1.96
N TYR A 29 5.33 -5.51 -1.65
CA TYR A 29 4.50 -4.31 -1.60
C TYR A 29 4.18 -3.84 -0.18
N GLN A 30 4.41 -4.66 0.85
CA GLN A 30 4.01 -4.31 2.22
C GLN A 30 4.69 -3.02 2.71
N VAL A 31 6.01 -2.96 2.59
CA VAL A 31 6.77 -1.77 3.01
C VAL A 31 6.42 -0.54 2.14
N PRO A 32 6.49 -0.60 0.79
CA PRO A 32 6.15 0.57 -0.03
C PRO A 32 4.72 1.09 0.14
N VAL A 33 3.76 0.20 0.38
CA VAL A 33 2.36 0.59 0.62
C VAL A 33 2.20 1.25 1.99
N ALA A 34 2.86 0.71 3.02
CA ALA A 34 2.85 1.30 4.35
C ALA A 34 3.47 2.71 4.36
N GLU A 35 4.61 2.89 3.68
CA GLU A 35 5.27 4.19 3.52
C GLU A 35 4.36 5.19 2.80
N HIS A 36 3.79 4.80 1.65
CA HIS A 36 2.86 5.65 0.90
C HIS A 36 1.62 6.06 1.73
N MET A 37 1.09 5.14 2.54
CA MET A 37 -0.04 5.44 3.42
C MET A 37 0.35 6.39 4.57
N ALA A 38 1.57 6.29 5.10
CA ALA A 38 2.08 7.21 6.12
C ALA A 38 2.29 8.62 5.58
N GLU A 39 2.90 8.77 4.39
CA GLU A 39 3.06 10.06 3.70
C GLU A 39 1.72 10.78 3.52
N GLN A 40 0.67 10.07 3.14
CA GLN A 40 -0.67 10.64 2.98
C GLN A 40 -1.32 11.14 4.28
N ILE A 41 -0.85 10.67 5.44
CA ILE A 41 -1.33 11.14 6.76
C ILE A 41 -0.56 12.39 7.17
N GLU A 42 0.74 12.46 6.91
CA GLU A 42 1.59 13.61 7.25
C GLU A 42 1.24 14.86 6.42
N GLU A 43 0.71 14.69 5.21
CA GLU A 43 0.28 15.80 4.33
C GLU A 43 -1.09 16.41 4.70
N ASN A 44 -1.81 15.87 5.70
CA ASN A 44 -3.20 16.21 6.03
C ASN A 44 -3.35 16.82 7.44
#